data_AF-A0A8S1GTI6-F1
#
_entry.id   AF-A0A8S1GTI6-F1
#
_cell.length_a   1.000
_cell.length_b   1.000
_cell.length_c   1.000
_cell.angle_alpha   90.00
_cell.angle_beta   90.00
_cell.angle_gamma   90.00
#
_symmetry.space_group_name_H-M   'P 1'
#
loop_
_entity.id
_entity.type
_entity.pdbx_description
1 polymer ?
#
loop_
_entity_poly.entity_id
_entity_poly.type
_entity_poly.pdbx_seq_one_letter_code
_entity_poly.pdbx_strand_id
1 'polypeptide(L)'
;MGDRYGPPPMSRDAQTRLLAVDELLPIIDRIVNQWGSINMEGLKMEAEREATKMGAKLPVLLRSPQEWEARIKMLADGGKINAVYKDGTLRMPGNPFRSLERQEPRNSESQINYVRFLSSEQYEGDVFKSPRWPGLPDRDRKQAECNLKDLQMYEGAPNYRERDYGSTSSQGQRQDYPEESRYWGRDEEEEDEVEIERCRRRRKQLREEIEHLERRHERYRNVPDRVFGKTTRSGVAVCSYCNSYNLHVSDGCPKIRRTDSRWRLAEEQRRCGSCLRFHQPPCHEKQYCGYCRVRISDHHHSLCPLPEEKADLEEKIDALTKELRLWY
;
A
#
# COMPACT_ATOMS: atom_id res chain seq x y z
N MET A 1 41.80 -35.86 62.52
CA MET A 1 41.00 -34.65 62.78
C MET A 1 41.34 -33.67 61.66
N GLY A 2 40.48 -33.59 60.65
CA GLY A 2 40.70 -32.76 59.47
C GLY A 2 39.39 -32.04 59.16
N ASP A 3 39.29 -30.81 59.62
CA ASP A 3 38.09 -30.00 59.52
C ASP A 3 37.90 -29.51 58.08
N ARG A 4 36.79 -29.97 57.50
CA ARG A 4 36.29 -29.53 56.19
C ARG A 4 35.67 -28.16 56.36
N TYR A 5 36.39 -27.11 55.98
CA TYR A 5 35.82 -25.78 55.76
C TYR A 5 34.95 -25.83 54.48
N GLY A 6 33.65 -26.09 54.67
CA GLY A 6 32.64 -25.80 53.65
C GLY A 6 32.37 -24.29 53.59
N PRO A 7 32.06 -23.72 52.42
CA PRO A 7 31.73 -22.32 52.29
C PRO A 7 30.47 -21.97 53.11
N PRO A 8 30.40 -20.76 53.69
CA PRO A 8 29.27 -20.37 54.53
C PRO A 8 27.97 -20.32 53.71
N PRO A 9 26.81 -20.65 54.31
CA PRO A 9 25.52 -20.52 53.64
C PRO A 9 25.29 -19.05 53.29
N MET A 10 25.08 -18.76 52.00
CA MET A 10 24.73 -17.42 51.54
C MET A 10 23.43 -16.98 52.22
N SER A 11 23.44 -15.80 52.86
CA SER A 11 22.23 -15.21 53.45
C SER A 11 21.19 -14.99 52.36
N ARG A 12 19.92 -15.28 52.68
CA ARG A 12 18.74 -15.02 51.84
C ARG A 12 18.39 -13.53 51.81
N ASP A 13 19.37 -12.65 51.69
CA ASP A 13 19.12 -11.27 51.33
C ASP A 13 18.87 -11.24 49.83
N ALA A 14 17.61 -11.49 49.46
CA ALA A 14 17.11 -11.29 48.11
C ALA A 14 17.38 -9.83 47.74
N GLN A 15 18.48 -9.59 47.01
CA GLN A 15 18.84 -8.30 46.46
C GLN A 15 17.65 -7.83 45.62
N THR A 16 16.87 -6.95 46.21
CA THR A 16 15.67 -6.44 45.57
C THR A 16 16.12 -5.55 44.43
N ARG A 17 15.93 -6.02 43.20
CA ARG A 17 16.30 -5.28 41.99
C ARG A 17 15.41 -4.03 41.89
N LEU A 18 16.03 -2.87 41.79
CA LEU A 18 15.32 -1.63 41.43
C LEU A 18 15.17 -1.59 39.91
N LEU A 19 13.97 -1.34 39.42
CA LEU A 19 13.75 -1.16 37.98
C LEU A 19 14.33 0.17 37.51
N ALA A 20 15.07 0.16 36.42
CA ALA A 20 15.41 1.40 35.72
C ALA A 20 14.14 2.01 35.09
N VAL A 21 14.14 3.33 34.83
CA VAL A 21 12.99 4.02 34.22
C VAL A 21 12.60 3.39 32.89
N ASP A 22 13.57 2.96 32.08
CA ASP A 22 13.33 2.34 30.78
C ASP A 22 12.68 0.95 30.90
N GLU A 23 12.84 0.27 32.04
CA GLU A 23 12.19 -1.02 32.31
C GLU A 23 10.73 -0.86 32.76
N LEU A 24 10.34 0.34 33.22
CA LEU A 24 8.95 0.66 33.61
C LEU A 24 8.05 0.98 32.42
N LEU A 25 8.62 1.46 31.30
CA LEU A 25 7.87 1.84 30.10
C LEU A 25 6.93 0.74 29.58
N PRO A 26 7.37 -0.51 29.37
CA PRO A 26 6.47 -1.55 28.88
C PRO A 26 5.38 -1.95 29.89
N ILE A 27 5.61 -1.74 31.19
CA ILE A 27 4.63 -2.01 32.25
C ILE A 27 3.53 -0.94 32.20
N ILE A 28 3.93 0.33 32.12
CA ILE A 28 3.02 1.49 32.02
C ILE A 28 2.16 1.38 30.76
N ASP A 29 2.77 1.12 29.60
CA ASP A 29 2.03 0.97 28.34
C ASP A 29 1.00 -0.16 28.42
N ARG A 30 1.34 -1.30 29.03
CA ARG A 30 0.41 -2.42 29.20
C ARG A 30 -0.78 -2.04 30.08
N ILE A 31 -0.54 -1.37 31.20
CA ILE A 31 -1.59 -0.94 32.13
C ILE A 31 -2.53 0.06 31.43
N VAL A 32 -1.99 1.08 30.75
CA VAL A 32 -2.85 2.06 30.07
C VAL A 32 -3.66 1.41 28.94
N ASN A 33 -3.09 0.46 28.19
CA ASN A 33 -3.81 -0.29 27.17
C ASN A 33 -4.93 -1.17 27.73
N GLN A 34 -4.71 -1.80 28.89
CA GLN A 34 -5.71 -2.68 29.51
C GLN A 34 -6.91 -1.90 30.04
N TRP A 35 -6.69 -0.73 30.64
CA TRP A 35 -7.72 0.04 31.33
C TRP A 35 -8.35 1.13 30.44
N GLY A 36 -7.70 1.52 29.34
CA GLY A 36 -8.14 2.57 28.41
C GLY A 36 -7.99 3.99 28.97
N SER A 37 -8.30 4.18 30.25
CA SER A 37 -8.11 5.40 31.02
C SER A 37 -7.78 5.04 32.48
N ILE A 38 -6.72 5.62 33.04
CA ILE A 38 -6.32 5.38 34.44
C ILE A 38 -5.78 6.67 35.07
N ASN A 39 -6.19 6.94 36.32
CA ASN A 39 -5.64 8.06 37.09
C ASN A 39 -4.23 7.72 37.60
N MET A 40 -3.46 8.73 38.00
CA MET A 40 -2.05 8.54 38.37
C MET A 40 -1.84 7.62 39.57
N GLU A 41 -2.76 7.65 40.53
CA GLU A 41 -2.69 6.82 41.74
C GLU A 41 -2.99 5.35 41.43
N GLY A 42 -4.00 5.09 40.59
CA GLY A 42 -4.28 3.76 40.05
C GLY A 42 -3.14 3.21 39.21
N LEU A 43 -2.51 4.05 38.38
CA LEU A 43 -1.34 3.64 37.59
C LEU A 43 -0.16 3.28 38.49
N LYS A 44 0.10 4.07 39.53
CA LYS A 44 1.16 3.80 40.50
C LYS A 44 0.94 2.47 41.21
N MET A 45 -0.26 2.24 41.74
CA MET A 45 -0.60 0.98 42.44
C MET A 45 -0.45 -0.24 41.53
N GLU A 46 -0.93 -0.17 40.28
CA GLU A 46 -0.85 -1.31 39.37
C GLU A 46 0.59 -1.53 38.88
N ALA A 47 1.38 -0.46 38.69
CA ALA A 47 2.82 -0.58 38.39
C ALA A 47 3.59 -1.20 39.56
N GLU A 48 3.30 -0.82 40.81
CA GLU A 48 3.89 -1.44 42.02
C GLU A 48 3.54 -2.92 42.13
N ARG A 49 2.29 -3.28 41.82
CA ARG A 49 1.83 -4.67 41.79
C ARG A 49 2.58 -5.48 40.72
N GLU A 50 2.70 -4.97 39.50
CA GLU A 50 3.44 -5.63 38.42
C GLU A 50 4.94 -5.76 38.72
N ALA A 51 5.57 -4.72 39.29
CA ALA A 51 6.97 -4.78 39.72
C ALA A 51 7.19 -5.85 40.79
N THR A 52 6.27 -5.95 41.76
CA THR A 52 6.32 -6.96 42.82
C THR A 52 6.25 -8.38 42.26
N LYS A 53 5.38 -8.62 41.25
CA LYS A 53 5.32 -9.91 40.54
C LYS A 53 6.65 -10.28 39.85
N MET A 54 7.43 -9.29 39.44
CA MET A 54 8.75 -9.47 38.83
C MET A 54 9.90 -9.60 39.85
N GLY A 55 9.60 -9.63 41.15
CA GLY A 55 10.62 -9.64 42.21
C GLY A 55 11.41 -8.32 42.27
N ALA A 56 10.85 -7.24 41.72
CA ALA A 56 11.46 -5.92 41.71
C ALA A 56 10.69 -4.96 42.62
N LYS A 57 11.36 -3.93 43.12
CA LYS A 57 10.70 -2.76 43.69
C LYS A 57 10.79 -1.63 42.69
N LEU A 58 9.71 -0.86 42.57
CA LEU A 58 9.81 0.41 41.87
C LEU A 58 10.89 1.27 42.55
N PRO A 59 11.74 1.95 41.76
CA PRO A 59 12.77 2.80 42.32
C PRO A 59 12.11 3.82 43.25
N VAL A 60 12.64 3.91 44.49
CA VAL A 60 12.29 4.93 45.51
C VAL A 60 12.53 6.37 45.01
N LEU A 61 13.08 6.53 43.79
CA LEU A 61 13.41 7.79 43.13
C LEU A 61 12.19 8.59 42.63
N LEU A 62 10.96 8.15 42.92
CA LEU A 62 9.75 8.95 42.74
C LEU A 62 9.19 9.17 44.14
N ARG A 63 9.90 10.03 44.89
CA ARG A 63 9.72 10.22 46.34
C ARG A 63 8.40 10.90 46.66
N SER A 64 7.82 11.60 45.68
CA SER A 64 6.55 12.29 45.80
C SER A 64 5.60 11.93 44.65
N PRO A 65 4.26 11.96 44.89
CA PRO A 65 3.27 11.84 43.81
C PRO A 65 3.52 12.81 42.64
N GLN A 66 4.04 14.00 42.94
CA GLN A 66 4.35 15.03 41.95
C GLN A 66 5.52 14.64 41.03
N GLU A 67 6.56 14.00 41.56
CA GLU A 67 7.68 13.50 40.75
C GLU A 67 7.25 12.37 39.82
N TRP A 68 6.40 11.46 40.32
CA TRP A 68 5.78 10.40 39.52
C TRP A 68 4.97 11.00 38.37
N GLU A 69 4.10 11.96 38.68
CA GLU A 69 3.27 12.65 37.70
C GLU A 69 4.09 13.38 36.64
N ALA A 70 5.05 14.20 37.06
CA ALA A 70 5.92 14.95 36.15
C ALA A 70 6.68 14.02 35.22
N ARG A 71 7.18 12.88 35.72
CA ARG A 71 7.95 11.94 34.91
C ARG A 71 7.08 11.23 33.88
N ILE A 72 5.91 10.77 34.27
CA ILE A 72 4.96 10.11 33.36
C ILE A 72 4.45 11.07 32.30
N LYS A 73 4.18 12.33 32.67
CA LYS A 73 3.85 13.39 31.72
C LYS A 73 4.97 13.62 30.71
N MET A 74 6.22 13.72 31.15
CA MET A 74 7.37 13.84 30.23
C MET A 74 7.47 12.64 29.26
N LEU A 75 7.14 11.44 29.72
CA LEU A 75 7.16 10.24 28.87
C LEU A 75 6.02 10.24 27.84
N ALA A 76 4.83 10.68 28.24
CA ALA A 76 3.67 10.84 27.35
C ALA A 76 3.92 11.92 26.29
N ASP A 77 4.34 13.12 26.73
CA ASP A 77 4.61 14.26 25.85
C ASP A 77 5.79 13.99 24.90
N GLY A 78 6.78 13.20 25.36
CA GLY A 78 7.91 12.74 24.55
C GLY A 78 7.59 11.58 23.60
N GLY A 79 6.35 11.09 23.56
CA GLY A 79 5.92 9.97 22.72
C GLY A 79 6.59 8.63 23.08
N LYS A 80 7.08 8.48 24.31
CA LYS A 80 7.72 7.24 24.80
C LYS A 80 6.70 6.22 25.30
N ILE A 81 5.51 6.67 25.68
CA ILE A 81 4.35 5.82 25.99
C ILE A 81 3.20 6.22 25.07
N ASN A 82 2.41 5.25 24.61
CA ASN A 82 1.32 5.49 23.66
C ASN A 82 0.05 5.99 24.37
N ALA A 83 0.17 7.09 25.11
CA ALA A 83 -0.88 7.63 25.95
C ALA A 83 -0.80 9.16 26.00
N VAL A 84 -1.95 9.81 26.18
CA VAL A 84 -2.08 11.26 26.34
C VAL A 84 -2.39 11.56 27.80
N TYR A 85 -1.60 12.46 28.40
CA TYR A 85 -1.84 12.95 29.75
C TYR A 85 -2.80 14.15 29.71
N LYS A 86 -3.97 14.03 30.35
CA LYS A 86 -4.96 15.11 30.44
C LYS A 86 -5.72 15.03 31.76
N ASP A 87 -5.80 16.16 32.47
CA ASP A 87 -6.59 16.33 33.70
C ASP A 87 -6.33 15.24 34.76
N GLY A 88 -5.07 14.99 35.12
CA GLY A 88 -4.73 13.98 36.14
C GLY A 88 -4.82 12.53 35.67
N THR A 89 -5.12 12.31 34.39
CA THR A 89 -5.46 10.99 33.84
C THR A 89 -4.64 10.69 32.59
N LEU A 90 -4.14 9.45 32.48
CA LEU A 90 -3.60 8.92 31.23
C LEU A 90 -4.69 8.23 30.44
N ARG A 91 -4.83 8.61 29.17
CA ARG A 91 -5.80 8.04 28.24
C ARG A 91 -5.10 7.55 26.98
N MET A 92 -5.55 6.43 26.44
CA MET A 92 -5.13 6.05 25.09
C MET A 92 -5.60 7.13 24.08
N PRO A 93 -4.77 7.56 23.12
CA PRO A 93 -5.25 8.35 22.00
C PRO A 93 -6.37 7.54 21.32
N GLY A 94 -7.55 8.14 21.24
CA GLY A 94 -8.79 7.44 20.92
C GLY A 94 -8.64 6.58 19.68
N ASN A 95 -8.85 5.27 19.84
CA ASN A 95 -9.16 4.39 18.73
C ASN A 95 -10.59 4.76 18.27
N PRO A 96 -10.79 5.31 17.06
CA PRO A 96 -12.11 5.75 16.60
C PRO A 96 -13.15 4.62 16.56
N PHE A 97 -12.75 3.37 16.78
CA PHE A 97 -13.61 2.19 16.77
C PHE A 97 -14.14 1.73 18.14
N ARG A 98 -13.82 2.40 19.26
CA ARG A 98 -14.28 1.97 20.61
C ARG A 98 -15.34 2.85 21.28
N SER A 99 -15.76 3.95 20.66
CA SER A 99 -16.89 4.77 21.10
C SER A 99 -18.23 4.28 20.54
N LEU A 100 -18.43 2.96 20.49
CA LEU A 100 -19.77 2.37 20.46
C LEU A 100 -20.11 1.99 21.89
N GLU A 101 -20.52 3.00 22.65
CA GLU A 101 -21.37 2.78 23.82
C GLU A 101 -22.57 1.93 23.39
N ARG A 102 -22.96 1.01 24.28
CA ARG A 102 -24.15 0.17 24.19
C ARG A 102 -25.37 1.00 23.74
N GLN A 103 -25.72 0.89 22.47
CA GLN A 103 -27.08 1.14 22.01
C GLN A 103 -27.69 -0.21 21.66
N GLU A 104 -28.85 -0.48 22.27
CA GLU A 104 -29.68 -1.66 22.02
C GLU A 104 -30.05 -1.78 20.54
N PRO A 105 -30.20 -3.01 20.00
CA PRO A 105 -30.50 -3.18 18.59
C PRO A 105 -31.96 -2.77 18.30
N ARG A 106 -32.14 -1.71 17.52
CA ARG A 106 -33.40 -1.46 16.81
C ARG A 106 -33.31 -2.00 15.39
N ASN A 107 -34.12 -3.03 15.15
CA ASN A 107 -34.74 -3.48 13.91
C ASN A 107 -33.93 -3.41 12.61
N SER A 108 -33.57 -4.62 12.17
CA SER A 108 -33.33 -5.06 10.80
C SER A 108 -34.58 -4.87 9.92
N GLU A 109 -34.45 -4.13 8.81
CA GLU A 109 -35.17 -4.36 7.54
C GLU A 109 -34.91 -3.18 6.58
N SER A 110 -33.79 -3.21 5.84
CA SER A 110 -33.65 -2.53 4.54
C SER A 110 -32.20 -2.59 4.06
N GLN A 111 -31.70 -3.76 3.63
CA GLN A 111 -30.45 -3.83 2.85
C GLN A 111 -30.22 -5.18 2.16
N ILE A 112 -31.21 -5.69 1.41
CA ILE A 112 -30.96 -6.74 0.40
C ILE A 112 -31.88 -6.48 -0.79
N ASN A 113 -31.38 -5.82 -1.84
CA ASN A 113 -31.90 -5.88 -3.20
C ASN A 113 -30.94 -5.11 -4.12
N TYR A 114 -29.78 -5.69 -4.46
CA TYR A 114 -29.01 -5.23 -5.63
C TYR A 114 -27.98 -6.27 -6.14
N VAL A 115 -28.26 -7.56 -6.11
CA VAL A 115 -27.46 -8.55 -6.89
C VAL A 115 -28.34 -9.76 -7.24
N ARG A 116 -29.14 -9.65 -8.30
CA ARG A 116 -29.74 -10.81 -8.97
C ARG A 116 -30.27 -10.41 -10.35
N PHE A 117 -29.40 -10.35 -11.35
CA PHE A 117 -29.80 -10.37 -12.76
C PHE A 117 -28.60 -10.77 -13.62
N LEU A 118 -28.15 -12.02 -13.51
CA LEU A 118 -27.42 -12.74 -14.56
C LEU A 118 -27.48 -14.24 -14.27
N SER A 119 -28.53 -14.91 -14.76
CA SER A 119 -28.53 -16.35 -15.00
C SER A 119 -29.61 -16.69 -16.01
N SER A 120 -29.20 -17.32 -17.13
CA SER A 120 -29.94 -18.22 -18.04
C SER A 120 -31.40 -17.87 -18.38
N GLU A 121 -31.86 -17.85 -19.62
CA GLU A 121 -31.69 -18.83 -20.70
C GLU A 121 -32.65 -18.38 -21.83
N GLN A 122 -32.50 -18.93 -23.03
CA GLN A 122 -33.35 -18.77 -24.23
C GLN A 122 -33.03 -17.58 -25.13
N TYR A 123 -32.21 -17.83 -26.16
CA TYR A 123 -32.34 -17.16 -27.44
C TYR A 123 -32.16 -18.20 -28.55
N GLU A 124 -33.30 -18.65 -29.09
CA GLU A 124 -33.36 -19.36 -30.36
C GLU A 124 -33.23 -18.35 -31.51
N GLY A 125 -32.70 -18.84 -32.63
CA GLY A 125 -32.25 -18.10 -33.80
C GLY A 125 -33.12 -16.92 -34.24
N ASP A 126 -32.52 -15.72 -34.16
CA ASP A 126 -32.91 -14.57 -34.95
C ASP A 126 -31.67 -13.95 -35.60
N VAL A 127 -31.84 -13.53 -36.85
CA VAL A 127 -30.83 -12.95 -37.73
C VAL A 127 -30.14 -11.76 -37.05
N PHE A 128 -28.81 -11.82 -36.92
CA PHE A 128 -27.97 -10.71 -36.45
C PHE A 128 -28.12 -9.51 -37.41
N LYS A 129 -29.10 -8.64 -37.13
CA LYS A 129 -29.09 -7.26 -37.62
C LYS A 129 -28.22 -6.47 -36.67
N SER A 130 -27.25 -5.74 -37.23
CA SER A 130 -26.36 -4.84 -36.49
C SER A 130 -27.13 -4.10 -35.38
N PRO A 131 -26.70 -4.17 -34.10
CA PRO A 131 -27.41 -3.46 -33.05
C PRO A 131 -27.32 -1.96 -33.34
N ARG A 132 -28.46 -1.33 -33.59
CA ARG A 132 -28.55 0.11 -33.36
C ARG A 132 -28.31 0.31 -31.87
N TRP A 133 -27.32 1.10 -31.50
CA TRP A 133 -27.02 1.49 -30.13
C TRP A 133 -27.62 2.87 -29.83
N PRO A 134 -28.94 3.01 -29.59
CA PRO A 134 -29.51 4.29 -29.23
C PRO A 134 -29.04 4.69 -27.83
N GLY A 135 -28.30 5.80 -27.74
CA GLY A 135 -27.97 6.46 -26.46
C GLY A 135 -26.52 6.33 -25.97
N LEU A 136 -25.62 5.71 -26.73
CA LEU A 136 -24.18 5.82 -26.43
C LEU A 136 -23.66 7.19 -26.90
N PRO A 137 -22.83 7.89 -26.11
CA PRO A 137 -22.07 9.03 -26.60
C PRO A 137 -21.28 8.64 -27.86
N ASP A 138 -21.19 9.52 -28.86
CA ASP A 138 -20.55 9.20 -30.15
C ASP A 138 -19.14 8.61 -29.99
N ARG A 139 -18.40 9.05 -28.97
CA ARG A 139 -17.08 8.51 -28.64
C ARG A 139 -17.10 7.02 -28.28
N ASP A 140 -18.09 6.58 -27.51
CA ASP A 140 -18.22 5.19 -27.09
C ASP A 140 -18.76 4.32 -28.23
N ARG A 141 -19.60 4.90 -29.11
CA ARG A 141 -20.07 4.24 -30.34
C ARG A 141 -18.91 3.99 -31.30
N LYS A 142 -18.10 5.01 -31.56
CA LYS A 142 -16.92 4.93 -32.44
C LYS A 142 -15.84 3.99 -31.89
N GLN A 143 -15.66 3.94 -30.57
CA GLN A 143 -14.78 2.98 -29.92
C GLN A 143 -15.28 1.53 -30.09
N ALA A 144 -16.58 1.29 -29.89
CA ALA A 144 -17.19 -0.02 -30.11
C ALA A 144 -17.12 -0.44 -31.59
N GLU A 145 -17.28 0.48 -32.54
CA GLU A 145 -17.12 0.23 -33.97
C GLU A 145 -15.67 -0.09 -34.35
N CYS A 146 -14.67 0.55 -33.74
CA CYS A 146 -13.26 0.19 -33.90
C CYS A 146 -13.00 -1.25 -33.42
N ASN A 147 -13.57 -1.63 -32.27
CA ASN A 147 -13.41 -2.96 -31.70
C ASN A 147 -14.11 -4.05 -32.55
N LEU A 148 -15.31 -3.75 -33.08
CA LEU A 148 -16.09 -4.64 -33.95
C LEU A 148 -15.45 -4.84 -35.33
N LYS A 149 -14.93 -3.78 -35.97
CA LYS A 149 -14.28 -3.89 -37.30
C LYS A 149 -12.98 -4.70 -37.22
N ASP A 150 -12.22 -4.59 -36.14
CA ASP A 150 -11.02 -5.41 -35.93
C ASP A 150 -11.34 -6.89 -35.63
N LEU A 151 -12.46 -7.18 -34.94
CA LEU A 151 -12.97 -8.56 -34.75
C LEU A 151 -13.48 -9.18 -36.07
N GLN A 152 -14.21 -8.41 -36.87
CA GLN A 152 -14.71 -8.84 -38.19
C GLN A 152 -13.60 -9.10 -39.21
N MET A 153 -12.44 -8.44 -39.08
CA MET A 153 -11.28 -8.74 -39.92
C MET A 153 -10.50 -9.99 -39.49
N TYR A 154 -10.62 -10.42 -38.23
CA TYR A 154 -9.85 -11.55 -37.69
C TYR A 154 -10.61 -12.88 -37.76
N GLU A 155 -11.94 -12.83 -37.72
CA GLU A 155 -12.79 -13.96 -38.06
C GLU A 155 -13.02 -13.94 -39.58
N GLY A 156 -12.31 -14.80 -40.31
CA GLY A 156 -12.67 -15.16 -41.68
C GLY A 156 -14.06 -15.79 -41.70
N ALA A 157 -15.11 -14.98 -41.58
CA ALA A 157 -16.48 -15.41 -41.69
C ALA A 157 -16.65 -16.02 -43.09
N PRO A 158 -16.90 -17.33 -43.19
CA PRO A 158 -17.08 -17.98 -44.48
C PRO A 158 -18.27 -17.32 -45.18
N ASN A 159 -18.06 -16.93 -46.44
CA ASN A 159 -19.05 -16.45 -47.40
C ASN A 159 -20.46 -16.90 -47.00
N TYR A 160 -21.26 -15.97 -46.48
CA TYR A 160 -22.69 -16.17 -46.31
C TYR A 160 -23.27 -16.33 -47.71
N ARG A 161 -23.39 -17.60 -48.12
CA ARG A 161 -24.07 -18.02 -49.34
C ARG A 161 -25.38 -17.26 -49.46
N GLU A 162 -25.52 -16.56 -50.58
CA GLU A 162 -26.74 -15.98 -51.10
C GLU A 162 -27.92 -16.91 -50.79
N ARG A 163 -28.78 -16.50 -49.85
CA ARG A 163 -30.13 -17.07 -49.76
C ARG A 163 -30.96 -16.33 -50.79
N ASP A 164 -31.33 -17.07 -51.82
CA ASP A 164 -32.40 -16.76 -52.76
C ASP A 164 -33.64 -16.27 -52.01
N TYR A 165 -33.86 -14.96 -51.97
CA TYR A 165 -35.14 -14.39 -51.59
C TYR A 165 -36.09 -14.56 -52.77
N GLY A 166 -36.96 -15.56 -52.64
CA GLY A 166 -38.06 -15.80 -53.55
C GLY A 166 -38.93 -14.56 -53.74
N SER A 167 -39.07 -14.19 -55.02
CA SER A 167 -39.95 -13.15 -55.54
C SER A 167 -41.39 -13.33 -55.07
N THR A 168 -41.87 -12.40 -54.24
CA THR A 168 -43.31 -12.13 -54.10
C THR A 168 -43.62 -10.79 -54.73
N SER A 169 -44.20 -10.89 -55.92
CA SER A 169 -44.76 -9.80 -56.71
C SER A 169 -45.83 -9.07 -55.93
N SER A 170 -45.55 -7.84 -55.53
CA SER A 170 -46.57 -6.86 -55.17
C SER A 170 -46.25 -5.55 -55.89
N GLN A 171 -47.12 -5.20 -56.84
CA GLN A 171 -47.10 -3.95 -57.59
C GLN A 171 -47.43 -2.78 -56.66
N GLY A 172 -46.43 -2.31 -55.91
CA GLY A 172 -46.47 -1.08 -55.15
C GLY A 172 -45.88 0.07 -55.97
N GLN A 173 -46.65 1.13 -56.16
CA GLN A 173 -46.29 2.32 -56.92
C GLN A 173 -44.95 2.90 -56.44
N ARG A 174 -44.00 3.07 -57.36
CA ARG A 174 -42.73 3.77 -57.12
C ARG A 174 -43.05 5.25 -56.84
N GLN A 175 -42.88 5.64 -55.58
CA GLN A 175 -42.72 7.04 -55.24
C GLN A 175 -41.28 7.42 -55.57
N ASP A 176 -41.13 8.33 -56.54
CA ASP A 176 -39.85 8.96 -56.89
C ASP A 176 -39.35 9.76 -55.70
N TYR A 177 -38.45 9.16 -54.91
CA TYR A 177 -37.73 9.89 -53.87
C TYR A 177 -36.75 10.86 -54.52
N PRO A 178 -36.69 12.13 -54.06
CA PRO A 178 -35.82 13.14 -54.64
C PRO A 178 -34.35 12.75 -54.56
N GLU A 179 -33.66 12.90 -55.69
CA GLU A 179 -32.28 12.47 -55.96
C GLU A 179 -31.22 13.21 -55.12
N GLU A 180 -31.62 14.27 -54.40
CA GLU A 180 -30.75 15.14 -53.60
C GLU A 180 -30.25 14.51 -52.28
N SER A 181 -30.77 13.36 -51.88
CA SER A 181 -30.35 12.68 -50.63
C SER A 181 -29.05 11.85 -50.75
N ARG A 182 -28.43 11.76 -51.92
CA ARG A 182 -27.23 10.89 -52.14
C ARG A 182 -25.88 11.55 -51.86
N TYR A 183 -25.83 12.87 -51.61
CA TYR A 183 -24.54 13.59 -51.54
C TYR A 183 -23.95 13.70 -50.12
N TRP A 184 -24.74 13.45 -49.07
CA TRP A 184 -24.32 13.67 -47.68
C TRP A 184 -23.57 12.50 -47.02
N GLY A 185 -23.32 11.38 -47.72
CA GLY A 185 -22.75 10.16 -47.13
C GLY A 185 -21.27 9.89 -47.40
N ARG A 186 -20.62 10.63 -48.31
CA ARG A 186 -19.21 10.35 -48.69
C ARG A 186 -18.19 10.93 -47.71
N ASP A 187 -18.46 12.11 -47.15
CA ASP A 187 -17.50 12.80 -46.29
C ASP A 187 -17.40 12.16 -44.90
N GLU A 188 -18.48 11.55 -44.39
CA GLU A 188 -18.50 10.87 -43.09
C GLU A 188 -17.65 9.58 -43.08
N GLU A 189 -17.59 8.85 -44.20
CA GLU A 189 -16.79 7.62 -44.31
C GLU A 189 -15.28 7.90 -44.24
N GLU A 190 -14.82 8.99 -44.86
CA GLU A 190 -13.41 9.39 -44.82
C GLU A 190 -12.98 9.82 -43.41
N GLU A 191 -13.84 10.53 -42.67
CA GLU A 191 -13.55 10.93 -41.28
C GLU A 191 -13.40 9.73 -40.34
N ASP A 192 -14.27 8.72 -40.49
CA ASP A 192 -14.23 7.51 -39.68
C ASP A 192 -12.99 6.65 -40.00
N GLU A 193 -12.56 6.56 -41.26
CA GLU A 193 -11.32 5.87 -41.63
C GLU A 193 -10.07 6.51 -40.99
N VAL A 194 -10.00 7.85 -40.98
CA VAL A 194 -8.90 8.59 -40.34
C VAL A 194 -8.86 8.35 -38.83
N GLU A 195 -10.03 8.27 -38.18
CA GLU A 195 -10.14 8.01 -36.75
C GLU A 195 -9.75 6.56 -36.40
N ILE A 196 -10.19 5.58 -37.18
CA ILE A 196 -9.80 4.16 -37.04
C ILE A 196 -8.28 4.01 -37.16
N GLU A 197 -7.68 4.63 -38.16
CA GLU A 197 -6.23 4.58 -38.39
C GLU A 197 -5.45 5.24 -37.24
N ARG A 198 -5.96 6.36 -36.69
CA ARG A 198 -5.41 6.99 -35.48
C ARG A 198 -5.44 6.05 -34.29
N CYS A 199 -6.56 5.36 -34.06
CA CYS A 199 -6.72 4.38 -32.98
C CYS A 199 -5.75 3.20 -33.13
N ARG A 200 -5.61 2.66 -34.35
CA ARG A 200 -4.65 1.59 -34.67
C ARG A 200 -3.21 2.00 -34.39
N ARG A 201 -2.81 3.21 -34.82
CA ARG A 201 -1.47 3.76 -34.54
C ARG A 201 -1.22 3.91 -33.04
N ARG A 202 -2.18 4.43 -32.28
CA ARG A 202 -2.03 4.58 -30.82
C ARG A 202 -1.87 3.23 -30.12
N ARG A 203 -2.70 2.23 -30.47
CA ARG A 203 -2.59 0.88 -29.90
C ARG A 203 -1.25 0.23 -30.22
N LYS A 204 -0.75 0.39 -31.44
CA LYS A 204 0.58 -0.08 -31.85
C LYS A 204 1.68 0.57 -31.01
N GLN A 205 1.65 1.90 -30.85
CA GLN A 205 2.61 2.63 -30.00
C GLN A 205 2.59 2.17 -28.54
N LEU A 206 1.40 1.97 -27.97
CA LEU A 206 1.27 1.47 -26.59
C LEU A 206 1.87 0.08 -26.41
N ARG A 207 1.63 -0.84 -27.37
CA ARG A 207 2.22 -2.18 -27.33
C ARG A 207 3.75 -2.14 -27.42
N GLU A 208 4.28 -1.33 -28.34
CA GLU A 208 5.73 -1.15 -28.51
C GLU A 208 6.37 -0.54 -27.25
N GLU A 209 5.72 0.43 -26.61
CA GLU A 209 6.21 1.02 -25.37
C GLU A 209 6.17 0.04 -24.19
N ILE A 210 5.10 -0.74 -24.04
CA ILE A 210 5.01 -1.81 -23.03
C ILE A 210 6.14 -2.82 -23.23
N GLU A 211 6.32 -3.34 -24.44
CA GLU A 211 7.39 -4.30 -24.76
C GLU A 211 8.78 -3.73 -24.47
N HIS A 212 9.01 -2.45 -24.76
CA HIS A 212 10.26 -1.77 -24.43
C HIS A 212 10.49 -1.71 -22.91
N LEU A 213 9.46 -1.36 -22.12
CA LEU A 213 9.55 -1.28 -20.67
C LEU A 213 9.71 -2.66 -20.02
N GLU A 214 9.01 -3.69 -20.51
CA GLU A 214 9.15 -5.07 -20.04
C GLU A 214 10.58 -5.59 -20.25
N ARG A 215 11.17 -5.34 -21.43
CA ARG A 215 12.59 -5.67 -21.68
C ARG A 215 13.54 -4.95 -20.71
N ARG A 216 13.24 -3.70 -20.35
CA ARG A 216 14.00 -2.95 -19.35
C ARG A 216 13.81 -3.53 -17.95
N HIS A 217 12.58 -3.90 -17.58
CA HIS A 217 12.19 -4.47 -16.29
C HIS A 217 12.82 -5.83 -16.03
N GLU A 218 13.04 -6.64 -17.08
CA GLU A 218 13.70 -7.96 -16.97
C GLU A 218 15.08 -7.87 -16.28
N ARG A 219 15.79 -6.74 -16.43
CA ARG A 219 17.07 -6.48 -15.74
C ARG A 219 16.94 -6.41 -14.21
N TYR A 220 15.75 -6.14 -13.71
CA TYR A 220 15.42 -5.98 -12.29
C TYR A 220 14.64 -7.17 -11.72
N ARG A 221 14.41 -8.24 -12.49
CA ARG A 221 13.62 -9.41 -12.08
C ARG A 221 14.07 -10.02 -10.75
N ASN A 222 15.37 -9.97 -10.47
CA ASN A 222 15.99 -10.54 -9.28
C ASN A 222 16.19 -9.53 -8.13
N VAL A 223 15.74 -8.29 -8.30
CA VAL A 223 15.80 -7.24 -7.28
C VAL A 223 14.57 -7.40 -6.38
N PRO A 224 14.76 -7.63 -5.07
CA PRO A 224 13.65 -7.74 -4.13
C PRO A 224 12.99 -6.37 -3.92
N ASP A 225 11.70 -6.37 -3.63
CA ASP A 225 10.97 -5.14 -3.34
C ASP A 225 11.34 -4.60 -1.97
N ARG A 226 11.40 -3.26 -1.87
CA ARG A 226 11.63 -2.59 -0.59
C ARG A 226 10.35 -2.63 0.24
N VAL A 227 10.44 -3.22 1.43
CA VAL A 227 9.29 -3.33 2.35
C VAL A 227 9.34 -2.22 3.40
N PHE A 228 8.28 -1.42 3.47
CA PHE A 228 8.19 -0.29 4.39
C PHE A 228 7.43 -0.65 5.68
N GLY A 229 7.82 -0.06 6.81
CA GLY A 229 7.10 -0.15 8.08
C GLY A 229 7.15 -1.51 8.79
N LYS A 230 7.93 -2.46 8.27
CA LYS A 230 8.06 -3.78 8.90
C LYS A 230 8.88 -3.67 10.18
N THR A 231 8.26 -4.03 11.31
CA THR A 231 8.94 -4.09 12.60
C THR A 231 10.04 -5.15 12.58
N THR A 232 11.23 -4.76 13.00
CA THR A 232 12.33 -5.69 13.22
C THR A 232 12.05 -6.53 14.45
N ARG A 233 11.94 -7.85 14.27
CA ARG A 233 11.79 -8.81 15.39
C ARG A 233 13.06 -8.92 16.25
N SER A 234 14.17 -8.33 15.83
CA SER A 234 15.48 -8.58 16.41
C SER A 234 16.36 -7.32 16.39
N GLY A 235 16.57 -6.73 17.57
CA GLY A 235 17.62 -5.74 17.81
C GLY A 235 17.13 -4.33 18.11
N VAL A 236 17.93 -3.61 18.91
CA VAL A 236 17.75 -2.17 19.14
C VAL A 236 18.31 -1.42 17.94
N ALA A 237 17.46 -0.99 17.02
CA ALA A 237 17.85 -0.25 15.82
C ALA A 237 17.16 1.12 15.78
N VAL A 238 17.95 2.18 15.58
CA VAL A 238 17.44 3.53 15.34
C VAL A 238 17.41 3.76 13.83
N CYS A 239 16.24 4.13 13.30
CA CYS A 239 16.14 4.50 11.90
C CYS A 239 16.98 5.75 11.62
N SER A 240 17.92 5.64 10.69
CA SER A 240 18.80 6.74 10.29
C SER A 240 18.01 7.95 9.76
N TYR A 241 16.85 7.75 9.13
CA TYR A 241 16.16 8.84 8.47
C TYR A 241 15.18 9.58 9.37
N CYS A 242 14.40 8.87 10.18
CA CYS A 242 13.35 9.45 11.00
C CYS A 242 13.56 9.33 12.51
N ASN A 243 14.70 8.76 12.94
CA ASN A 243 15.11 8.57 14.33
C ASN A 243 14.11 7.76 15.19
N SER A 244 13.19 7.02 14.56
CA SER A 244 12.31 6.08 15.27
C SER A 244 13.12 4.91 15.82
N TYR A 245 12.86 4.55 17.07
CA TYR A 245 13.51 3.44 17.77
C TYR A 245 12.71 2.14 17.61
N ASN A 246 13.35 1.08 17.13
CA ASN A 246 12.83 -0.29 17.06
C ASN A 246 11.53 -0.51 16.27
N LEU A 247 11.06 0.51 15.55
CA LEU A 247 9.86 0.41 14.72
C LEU A 247 10.13 -0.17 13.33
N HIS A 248 11.30 0.12 12.76
CA HIS A 248 11.69 -0.33 11.41
C HIS A 248 13.19 -0.11 11.19
N VAL A 249 13.78 -0.86 10.24
CA VAL A 249 15.13 -0.57 9.73
C VAL A 249 15.12 0.67 8.83
N SER A 250 16.27 1.35 8.73
CA SER A 250 16.45 2.53 7.86
C SER A 250 15.97 2.28 6.42
N ASP A 251 16.24 1.09 5.87
CA ASP A 251 15.78 0.72 4.52
C ASP A 251 14.27 0.71 4.35
N GLY A 252 13.54 0.32 5.40
CA GLY A 252 12.08 0.25 5.44
C GLY A 252 11.41 1.50 6.02
N CYS A 253 12.09 2.65 6.06
CA CYS A 253 11.53 3.87 6.65
C CYS A 253 10.22 4.31 5.95
N PRO A 254 9.07 4.35 6.66
CA PRO A 254 7.79 4.73 6.06
C PRO A 254 7.66 6.25 5.86
N LYS A 255 8.42 7.05 6.62
CA LYS A 255 8.41 8.52 6.52
C LYS A 255 9.22 9.01 5.31
N ILE A 256 10.37 8.39 5.04
CA ILE A 256 11.27 8.76 3.95
C ILE A 256 11.39 7.58 2.99
N ARG A 257 10.49 7.56 1.99
CA ARG A 257 10.34 6.42 1.07
C ARG A 257 11.26 6.51 -0.15
N ARG A 258 11.35 7.70 -0.75
CA ARG A 258 12.08 7.97 -2.00
C ARG A 258 13.59 7.98 -1.77
N THR A 259 14.33 7.36 -2.68
CA THR A 259 15.79 7.18 -2.57
C THR A 259 16.55 8.49 -2.70
N ASP A 260 16.09 9.40 -3.57
CA ASP A 260 16.65 10.74 -3.73
C ASP A 260 16.63 11.55 -2.42
N SER A 261 15.53 11.46 -1.69
CA SER A 261 15.30 12.14 -0.41
C SER A 261 16.19 11.56 0.68
N ARG A 262 16.46 10.25 0.63
CA ARG A 262 17.39 9.59 1.54
C ARG A 262 18.84 10.02 1.30
N TRP A 263 19.24 10.18 0.03
CA TRP A 263 20.56 10.71 -0.33
C TRP A 263 20.72 12.14 0.17
N ARG A 264 19.77 13.03 -0.13
CA ARG A 264 19.79 14.42 0.36
C ARG A 264 19.90 14.50 1.88
N LEU A 265 19.09 13.72 2.61
CA LEU A 265 19.17 13.68 4.08
C LEU A 265 20.51 13.14 4.59
N ALA A 266 21.09 12.15 3.93
CA ALA A 266 22.41 11.64 4.31
C ALA A 266 23.49 12.71 4.12
N GLU A 267 23.45 13.44 3.01
CA GLU A 267 24.37 14.54 2.72
C GLU A 267 24.20 15.72 3.68
N GLU A 268 22.96 16.19 3.89
CA GLU A 268 22.61 17.28 4.80
C GLU A 268 23.05 16.98 6.23
N GLN A 269 22.87 15.73 6.67
CA GLN A 269 23.30 15.27 7.99
C GLN A 269 24.78 14.88 8.02
N ARG A 270 25.55 15.08 6.94
CA ARG A 270 26.97 14.69 6.84
C ARG A 270 27.25 13.24 7.23
N ARG A 271 26.34 12.34 6.85
CA ARG A 271 26.49 10.90 7.05
C ARG A 271 27.14 10.27 5.83
N CYS A 272 27.95 9.25 6.07
CA CYS A 272 28.57 8.53 4.97
C CYS A 272 27.51 7.80 4.14
N GLY A 273 27.53 7.98 2.81
CA GLY A 273 26.65 7.25 1.90
C GLY A 273 26.80 5.73 1.99
N SER A 274 27.99 5.21 2.33
CA SER A 274 28.25 3.77 2.34
C SER A 274 27.76 3.04 3.61
N CYS A 275 27.81 3.68 4.78
CA CYS A 275 27.44 3.04 6.06
C CYS A 275 26.40 3.80 6.89
N LEU A 276 25.98 5.00 6.45
CA LEU A 276 25.05 5.93 7.14
C LEU A 276 25.48 6.37 8.54
N ARG A 277 26.74 6.19 8.91
CA ARG A 277 27.33 6.68 10.16
C ARG A 277 28.08 7.99 9.94
N PHE A 278 28.38 8.67 11.05
CA PHE A 278 29.22 9.86 11.07
C PHE A 278 30.69 9.44 11.19
N HIS A 279 31.48 9.69 10.16
CA HIS A 279 32.95 9.55 10.19
C HIS A 279 33.59 10.37 9.07
N GLN A 280 34.90 10.59 9.14
CA GLN A 280 35.65 11.22 8.05
C GLN A 280 35.96 10.20 6.94
N PRO A 281 36.03 10.62 5.66
CA PRO A 281 36.51 9.76 4.59
C PRO A 281 37.98 9.32 4.82
N PRO A 282 38.37 8.12 4.36
CA PRO A 282 37.57 7.11 3.65
C PRO A 282 36.69 6.26 4.59
N CYS A 283 35.59 5.71 4.05
CA CYS A 283 34.77 4.73 4.79
C CYS A 283 35.44 3.35 4.81
N HIS A 284 35.73 2.84 6.01
CA HIS A 284 36.25 1.48 6.21
C HIS A 284 35.14 0.42 6.37
N GLU A 285 33.90 0.84 6.59
CA GLU A 285 32.74 -0.02 6.82
C GLU A 285 31.86 -0.14 5.57
N LYS A 286 32.48 -0.36 4.39
CA LYS A 286 31.70 -0.60 3.17
C LYS A 286 30.90 -1.88 3.33
N GLN A 287 29.61 -1.81 3.01
CA GLN A 287 28.69 -2.93 3.17
C GLN A 287 28.35 -3.56 1.82
N TYR A 288 27.88 -4.80 1.87
CA TYR A 288 27.25 -5.45 0.72
C TYR A 288 25.86 -4.85 0.50
N CYS A 289 25.55 -4.47 -0.74
CA CYS A 289 24.20 -4.06 -1.10
C CYS A 289 23.37 -5.26 -1.57
N GLY A 290 22.34 -5.62 -0.80
CA GLY A 290 21.46 -6.74 -1.12
C GLY A 290 20.65 -6.58 -2.42
N TYR A 291 20.47 -5.34 -2.89
CA TYR A 291 19.69 -5.03 -4.09
C TYR A 291 20.54 -5.14 -5.36
N CYS A 292 21.66 -4.43 -5.45
CA CYS A 292 22.55 -4.48 -6.63
C CYS A 292 23.57 -5.63 -6.58
N ARG A 293 23.65 -6.35 -5.46
CA ARG A 293 24.57 -7.48 -5.22
C ARG A 293 26.06 -7.13 -5.34
N VAL A 294 26.42 -5.86 -5.25
CA VAL A 294 27.82 -5.41 -5.21
C VAL A 294 28.38 -5.62 -3.81
N ARG A 295 29.47 -6.39 -3.69
CA ARG A 295 30.15 -6.74 -2.43
C ARG A 295 30.78 -5.56 -1.69
N ILE A 296 31.26 -4.58 -2.44
CA ILE A 296 31.89 -3.38 -1.90
C ILE A 296 31.19 -2.20 -2.57
N SER A 297 29.97 -1.89 -2.11
CA SER A 297 29.24 -0.75 -2.65
C SER A 297 29.74 0.55 -2.03
N ASP A 298 29.72 1.60 -2.86
CA ASP A 298 29.90 2.99 -2.46
C ASP A 298 28.67 3.54 -1.70
N HIS A 299 27.56 2.80 -1.69
CA HIS A 299 26.31 3.17 -1.04
C HIS A 299 25.83 2.09 -0.06
N HIS A 300 25.10 2.54 0.96
CA HIS A 300 24.35 1.70 1.89
C HIS A 300 23.11 1.13 1.17
N HIS A 301 22.67 -0.07 1.51
CA HIS A 301 21.55 -0.73 0.81
C HIS A 301 20.25 0.11 0.81
N SER A 302 20.00 0.91 1.85
CA SER A 302 18.84 1.81 1.93
C SER A 302 18.91 3.02 1.00
N LEU A 303 20.06 3.27 0.39
CA LEU A 303 20.30 4.29 -0.63
C LEU A 303 20.35 3.70 -2.05
N CYS A 304 20.13 2.40 -2.21
CA CYS A 304 20.10 1.78 -3.54
C CYS A 304 18.81 2.20 -4.30
N PRO A 305 18.91 2.67 -5.56
CA PRO A 305 17.75 3.10 -6.35
C PRO A 305 17.02 1.93 -7.03
N LEU A 306 17.67 0.78 -7.20
CA LEU A 306 17.11 -0.34 -8.00
C LEU A 306 15.71 -0.80 -7.58
N PRO A 307 15.35 -0.91 -6.29
CA PRO A 307 14.00 -1.31 -5.90
C PRO A 307 12.93 -0.29 -6.32
N GLU A 308 13.30 1.00 -6.32
CA GLU A 308 12.41 2.08 -6.72
C GLU A 308 12.28 2.14 -8.24
N GLU A 309 13.39 2.04 -8.98
CA GLU A 309 13.35 1.94 -10.44
C GLU A 309 12.52 0.76 -10.93
N LYS A 310 12.60 -0.38 -10.24
CA LYS A 310 11.76 -1.55 -10.52
C LYS A 310 10.27 -1.22 -10.33
N ALA A 311 9.91 -0.66 -9.19
CA ALA A 311 8.52 -0.31 -8.87
C ALA A 311 7.95 0.75 -9.84
N ASP A 312 8.73 1.77 -10.21
CA ASP A 312 8.33 2.80 -11.16
C ASP A 312 8.09 2.21 -12.57
N LEU A 313 8.90 1.21 -12.97
CA LEU A 313 8.70 0.48 -14.24
C LEU A 313 7.42 -0.36 -14.22
N GLU A 314 7.15 -1.08 -13.12
CA GLU A 314 5.93 -1.88 -12.94
C GLU A 314 4.69 -0.99 -12.99
N GLU A 315 4.69 0.13 -12.28
CA GLU A 315 3.59 1.09 -12.30
C GLU A 315 3.35 1.64 -13.71
N LYS A 316 4.41 1.95 -14.45
CA LYS A 316 4.30 2.45 -15.83
C LYS A 316 3.76 1.38 -16.79
N ILE A 317 4.23 0.14 -16.69
CA ILE A 317 3.71 -0.98 -17.49
C ILE A 317 2.23 -1.20 -17.21
N ASP A 318 1.84 -1.21 -15.93
CA ASP A 318 0.44 -1.37 -15.52
C ASP A 318 -0.44 -0.23 -16.03
N ALA A 319 0.04 1.00 -15.98
CA ALA A 319 -0.69 2.18 -16.48
C ALA A 319 -0.93 2.09 -17.99
N LEU A 320 0.12 1.78 -18.77
CA LEU A 320 0.01 1.62 -20.23
C LEU A 320 -0.84 0.41 -20.62
N THR A 321 -0.77 -0.68 -19.85
CA THR A 321 -1.60 -1.87 -20.06
C THR A 321 -3.07 -1.56 -19.81
N LYS A 322 -3.38 -0.78 -18.76
CA LYS A 322 -4.74 -0.28 -18.51
C LYS A 322 -5.21 0.64 -19.63
N GLU A 323 -4.36 1.57 -20.10
CA GLU A 323 -4.67 2.41 -21.24
C GLU A 323 -4.98 1.56 -22.48
N LEU A 324 -4.12 0.59 -22.82
CA LEU A 324 -4.30 -0.30 -23.96
C LEU A 324 -5.63 -1.09 -23.87
N ARG A 325 -6.07 -1.49 -22.67
CA ARG A 325 -7.36 -2.16 -22.46
C ARG A 325 -8.57 -1.27 -22.70
N LEU A 326 -8.46 0.05 -22.53
CA LEU A 326 -9.55 0.98 -22.87
C LEU A 326 -9.76 1.11 -24.38
N TRP A 327 -8.79 0.64 -25.18
CA TRP A 327 -8.86 0.59 -26.63
C TRP A 327 -9.31 -0.78 -27.17
N TYR A 328 -9.85 -1.66 -26.31
CA TYR A 328 -10.54 -2.92 -26.63
C TYR A 328 -11.92 -2.91 -26.00
#